data_AF-A0A961ELK8-F1
#
_entry.id   AF-A0A961ELK8-F1
#
_cell.length_a   1.000
_cell.length_b   1.000
_cell.length_c   1.000
_cell.angle_alpha   90.00
_cell.angle_beta   90.00
_cell.angle_gamma   90.00
#
_symmetry.space_group_name_H-M   'P 1'
#
loop_
_entity.id
_entity.type
_entity.pdbx_description
1 polymer ?
#
loop_
_entity_poly.entity_id
_entity_poly.type
_entity_poly.pdbx_seq_one_letter_code
_entity_poly.pdbx_strand_id
1 'polypeptide(L)'
;MAHAVALGIDIGGSGIKGAPVDLATGEFLQPRLKIATPAQSTPAAVAKIVDQIADEFTDDLPADAPIGVTIPGVVQHGVVRTAANIDKAWIDAEGEKIFSDAIGRKCLLVNDADAAGVAEQRYGAAKGAQGLVILTTLGTGIGIALLHNGVL
;
A
#
# COMPACT_ATOMS: atom_id res chain seq x y z
N MET A 1 19.80 12.15 12.63
CA MET A 1 19.23 13.05 11.62
C MET A 1 17.77 12.65 11.47
N ALA A 2 16.83 13.58 11.30
CA ALA A 2 15.44 13.18 11.06
C ALA A 2 15.38 12.42 9.72
N HIS A 3 15.14 11.12 9.78
CA HIS A 3 14.96 10.29 8.60
C HIS A 3 13.64 10.68 7.90
N ALA A 4 13.57 10.56 6.59
CA ALA A 4 12.31 10.80 5.89
C ALA A 4 11.29 9.73 6.33
N VAL A 5 10.12 10.16 6.77
CA VAL A 5 9.05 9.29 7.28
C VAL A 5 7.91 9.24 6.27
N ALA A 6 7.26 8.09 6.14
CA ALA A 6 6.03 7.93 5.36
C ALA A 6 4.97 7.17 6.16
N LEU A 7 3.70 7.30 5.76
CA LEU A 7 2.64 6.40 6.19
C LEU A 7 2.43 5.32 5.13
N GLY A 8 2.55 4.05 5.53
CA GLY A 8 2.18 2.90 4.69
C GLY A 8 0.84 2.32 5.14
N ILE A 9 -0.07 2.07 4.19
CA ILE A 9 -1.36 1.43 4.43
C ILE A 9 -1.51 0.20 3.52
N ASP A 10 -1.76 -0.96 4.11
CA ASP A 10 -1.92 -2.26 3.44
C ASP A 10 -3.38 -2.74 3.51
N ILE A 11 -4.06 -2.79 2.36
CA ILE A 11 -5.45 -3.26 2.26
C ILE A 11 -5.44 -4.78 2.09
N GLY A 12 -5.67 -5.51 3.18
CA GLY A 12 -5.84 -6.97 3.14
C GLY A 12 -7.31 -7.39 3.07
N GLY A 13 -7.56 -8.66 2.73
CA GLY A 13 -8.92 -9.22 2.70
C GLY A 13 -9.60 -9.34 4.07
N SER A 14 -8.82 -9.46 5.16
CA SER A 14 -9.35 -9.61 6.54
C SER A 14 -9.05 -8.43 7.45
N GLY A 15 -8.23 -7.48 7.01
CA GLY A 15 -7.97 -6.26 7.74
C GLY A 15 -7.08 -5.31 6.95
N ILE A 16 -7.35 -4.03 7.11
CA ILE A 16 -6.57 -2.92 6.58
C ILE A 16 -5.64 -2.46 7.70
N LYS A 17 -4.35 -2.35 7.38
CA LYS A 17 -3.29 -2.05 8.36
C LYS A 17 -2.57 -0.79 7.96
N GLY A 18 -2.14 0.03 8.93
CA GLY A 18 -1.24 1.14 8.63
C GLY A 18 -0.28 1.44 9.76
N ALA A 19 0.88 2.01 9.43
CA ALA A 19 1.90 2.44 10.37
C ALA A 19 2.83 3.49 9.75
N PRO A 20 3.34 4.44 10.53
CA PRO A 20 4.50 5.26 10.16
C PRO A 20 5.76 4.40 9.97
N VAL A 21 6.51 4.68 8.91
CA VAL A 21 7.71 3.93 8.49
C VAL A 21 8.89 4.87 8.29
N ASP A 22 10.06 4.49 8.80
CA ASP A 22 11.33 5.13 8.47
C ASP A 22 11.76 4.71 7.05
N LEU A 23 11.85 5.66 6.12
CA LEU A 23 12.19 5.35 4.73
C LEU A 23 13.67 5.00 4.52
N ALA A 24 14.56 5.28 5.49
CA ALA A 24 15.96 4.89 5.42
C ALA A 24 16.15 3.42 5.83
N THR A 25 15.42 2.94 6.84
CA THR A 25 15.58 1.59 7.39
C THR A 25 14.49 0.60 6.94
N GLY A 26 13.29 1.08 6.64
CA GLY A 26 12.10 0.28 6.39
C GLY A 26 11.40 -0.19 7.67
N GLU A 27 11.84 0.27 8.84
CA GLU A 27 11.28 -0.13 10.14
C GLU A 27 10.04 0.71 10.50
N PHE A 28 9.11 0.09 11.23
CA PHE A 28 7.99 0.81 11.82
C PHE A 28 8.45 1.69 12.96
N LEU A 29 8.00 2.94 12.94
CA LEU A 29 8.28 3.90 14.02
C LEU A 29 7.30 3.73 15.20
N GLN A 30 6.17 3.08 14.96
CA GLN A 30 5.11 2.84 15.94
C GLN A 30 4.39 1.51 15.64
N PRO A 31 3.64 0.94 16.60
CA PRO A 31 2.80 -0.21 16.34
C PRO A 31 1.78 0.07 15.23
N ARG A 32 1.57 -0.90 14.33
CA ARG A 32 0.54 -0.76 13.28
C ARG A 32 -0.87 -0.72 13.89
N LEU A 33 -1.71 0.15 13.36
CA LEU A 33 -3.16 0.06 13.52
C LEU A 33 -3.69 -1.03 12.56
N LYS A 34 -4.71 -1.78 12.99
CA LYS A 34 -5.44 -2.72 12.14
C LYS A 34 -6.94 -2.53 12.35
N ILE A 35 -7.65 -2.20 11.28
CA ILE A 35 -9.12 -2.13 11.24
C ILE A 35 -9.62 -3.29 10.37
N ALA A 36 -10.72 -3.92 10.78
CA ALA A 36 -11.31 -5.03 10.01
C ALA A 36 -11.77 -4.54 8.63
N THR A 37 -11.47 -5.31 7.59
CA THR A 37 -11.98 -5.05 6.24
C THR A 37 -13.51 -5.19 6.28
N PRO A 38 -14.26 -4.23 5.71
CA PRO A 38 -15.71 -4.26 5.82
C PRO A 38 -16.26 -5.42 5.00
N ALA A 39 -17.36 -6.01 5.48
CA ALA A 39 -17.99 -7.16 4.82
C ALA A 39 -18.35 -6.87 3.35
N GLN A 40 -18.75 -5.63 3.07
CA GLN A 40 -18.88 -5.10 1.71
C GLN A 40 -17.77 -4.09 1.45
N SER A 41 -16.71 -4.52 0.76
CA SER A 41 -15.48 -3.78 0.55
C SER A 41 -15.49 -2.88 -0.69
N THR A 42 -16.59 -2.12 -0.88
CA THR A 42 -16.68 -1.13 -1.96
C THR A 42 -15.60 -0.05 -1.83
N PRO A 43 -15.23 0.64 -2.92
CA PRO A 43 -14.24 1.72 -2.87
C PRO A 43 -14.52 2.77 -1.78
N ALA A 44 -15.76 3.23 -1.67
CA ALA A 44 -16.16 4.21 -0.66
C ALA A 44 -16.08 3.66 0.78
N ALA A 45 -16.41 2.38 1.00
CA ALA A 45 -16.33 1.77 2.33
C ALA A 45 -14.88 1.59 2.79
N VAL A 46 -14.01 1.16 1.88
CA VAL A 46 -12.57 1.00 2.16
C VAL A 46 -11.90 2.36 2.34
N ALA A 47 -12.24 3.37 1.53
CA ALA A 47 -11.68 4.71 1.64
C ALA A 47 -11.92 5.35 3.01
N LYS A 48 -13.09 5.11 3.63
CA LYS A 48 -13.37 5.57 5.00
C LYS A 48 -12.42 4.96 6.04
N ILE A 49 -12.02 3.70 5.86
CA ILE A 49 -11.10 3.03 6.78
C ILE A 49 -9.67 3.50 6.54
N VAL A 50 -9.30 3.71 5.27
CA VAL A 50 -8.01 4.30 4.91
C VAL A 50 -7.86 5.69 5.51
N ASP A 51 -8.90 6.52 5.42
CA ASP A 51 -8.98 7.84 6.07
C ASP A 51 -8.85 7.74 7.61
N GLN A 52 -9.61 6.85 8.25
CA GLN A 52 -9.47 6.61 9.70
C GLN A 52 -8.05 6.22 10.13
N ILE A 53 -7.37 5.38 9.35
CA ILE A 53 -5.99 4.99 9.63
C ILE A 53 -5.03 6.17 9.41
N ALA A 54 -5.26 7.00 8.39
CA ALA A 54 -4.45 8.17 8.14
C ALA A 54 -4.61 9.24 9.23
N ASP A 55 -5.84 9.46 9.69
CA ASP A 55 -6.19 10.40 10.76
C ASP A 55 -5.52 10.01 12.09
N GLU A 56 -5.53 8.71 12.44
CA GLU A 56 -4.86 8.19 13.65
C GLU A 56 -3.40 8.61 13.77
N PHE A 57 -2.67 8.65 12.65
CA PHE A 57 -1.23 8.95 12.63
C PHE A 57 -0.91 10.38 12.18
N THR A 58 -1.91 11.22 11.92
CA THR A 58 -1.69 12.51 11.25
C THR A 58 -0.83 13.46 12.08
N ASP A 59 -1.02 13.48 13.41
CA ASP A 59 -0.31 14.35 14.35
C ASP A 59 1.14 13.89 14.61
N ASP A 60 1.45 12.62 14.35
CA ASP A 60 2.78 12.03 14.49
C ASP A 60 3.64 12.18 13.23
N LEU A 61 3.06 12.68 12.14
CA LEU A 61 3.69 12.77 10.83
C LEU A 61 3.91 14.23 10.41
N PRO A 62 5.00 14.54 9.69
CA PRO A 62 5.11 15.80 8.97
C PRO A 62 3.91 16.03 8.05
N ALA A 63 3.47 17.29 7.93
CA ALA A 63 2.32 17.67 7.11
C ALA A 63 2.48 17.31 5.62
N ASP A 64 3.71 17.15 5.14
CA ASP A 64 4.08 16.75 3.78
C ASP A 64 4.57 15.30 3.68
N ALA A 65 4.50 14.51 4.76
CA ALA A 65 4.88 13.11 4.75
C ALA A 65 4.09 12.33 3.67
N PRO A 66 4.77 11.56 2.79
CA PRO A 66 4.08 10.80 1.76
C PRO A 66 3.24 9.67 2.36
N ILE A 67 2.13 9.36 1.67
CA ILE A 67 1.23 8.27 2.02
C ILE A 67 1.24 7.26 0.87
N GLY A 68 1.60 6.01 1.17
CA GLY A 68 1.52 4.88 0.24
C GLY A 68 0.41 3.94 0.65
N VAL A 69 -0.43 3.54 -0.31
CA VAL A 69 -1.51 2.58 -0.12
C VAL A 69 -1.30 1.39 -1.05
N THR A 70 -1.49 0.18 -0.55
CA THR A 70 -1.53 -1.03 -1.38
C THR A 70 -2.94 -1.58 -1.47
N ILE A 71 -3.27 -2.22 -2.58
CA ILE A 71 -4.54 -2.92 -2.76
C ILE A 71 -4.36 -4.24 -3.53
N PRO A 72 -5.17 -5.28 -3.25
CA PRO A 72 -5.18 -6.47 -4.07
C PRO A 72 -5.73 -6.15 -5.46
N GLY A 73 -5.07 -6.67 -6.50
CA GLY A 73 -5.46 -6.42 -7.89
C GLY A 73 -4.49 -5.51 -8.62
N VAL A 74 -4.59 -5.51 -9.95
CA VAL A 74 -3.69 -4.75 -10.83
C VAL A 74 -4.04 -3.26 -10.71
N VAL A 75 -3.04 -2.43 -10.44
CA VAL A 75 -3.17 -0.97 -10.43
C VAL A 75 -2.38 -0.38 -11.59
N GLN A 76 -3.03 0.45 -12.40
CA GLN A 76 -2.38 1.15 -13.52
C GLN A 76 -2.78 2.62 -13.50
N HIS A 77 -1.79 3.49 -13.33
CA HIS A 77 -1.97 4.95 -13.28
C HIS A 77 -3.03 5.37 -12.24
N GLY A 78 -2.95 4.80 -11.03
CA GLY A 78 -3.88 5.07 -9.94
C GLY A 78 -5.27 4.43 -10.07
N VAL A 79 -5.53 3.67 -11.13
CA VAL A 79 -6.81 3.00 -11.38
C VAL A 79 -6.69 1.49 -11.17
N VAL A 80 -7.64 0.91 -10.44
CA VAL A 80 -7.69 -0.53 -10.20
C VAL A 80 -8.33 -1.23 -11.41
N ARG A 81 -7.67 -2.26 -11.95
CA ARG A 81 -8.07 -2.96 -13.19
C ARG A 81 -8.64 -4.34 -12.96
N THR A 82 -8.30 -4.97 -11.84
CA THR A 82 -8.79 -6.31 -11.51
C THR A 82 -9.26 -6.37 -10.06
N ALA A 83 -10.27 -7.21 -9.82
CA ALA A 83 -10.89 -7.38 -8.51
C ALA A 83 -11.19 -8.86 -8.28
N ALA A 84 -10.15 -9.71 -8.25
CA ALA A 84 -10.32 -11.15 -8.08
C ALA A 84 -10.72 -11.52 -6.64
N ASN A 85 -10.15 -10.81 -5.66
CA ASN A 85 -10.28 -11.11 -4.23
C ASN A 85 -10.88 -9.93 -3.42
N ILE A 86 -11.41 -8.92 -4.11
CA ILE A 86 -12.05 -7.73 -3.53
C ILE A 86 -13.36 -7.43 -4.26
N ASP A 87 -14.14 -6.48 -3.77
CA ASP A 87 -15.42 -6.09 -4.38
C ASP A 87 -15.25 -5.71 -5.87
N LYS A 88 -16.15 -6.20 -6.74
CA LYS A 88 -16.10 -5.95 -8.19
C LYS A 88 -16.24 -4.46 -8.54
N ALA A 89 -16.80 -3.64 -7.65
CA ALA A 89 -16.86 -2.20 -7.81
C ALA A 89 -15.48 -1.53 -7.90
N TRP A 90 -14.40 -2.24 -7.61
CA TRP A 90 -13.04 -1.78 -7.82
C TRP A 90 -12.59 -1.79 -9.29
N ILE A 91 -13.23 -2.56 -10.17
CA ILE A 91 -12.86 -2.58 -11.58
C ILE A 91 -13.10 -1.20 -12.19
N ASP A 92 -12.04 -0.61 -12.74
CA ASP A 92 -11.97 0.74 -13.30
C ASP A 92 -12.24 1.88 -12.31
N ALA A 93 -12.21 1.60 -11.00
CA ALA A 93 -12.27 2.64 -9.98
C ALA A 93 -10.94 3.41 -9.91
N GLU A 94 -11.02 4.74 -9.91
CA GLU A 94 -9.89 5.67 -9.71
C GLU A 94 -9.40 5.62 -8.24
N GLY A 95 -8.88 4.48 -7.81
CA GLY A 95 -8.56 4.19 -6.41
C GLY A 95 -7.63 5.22 -5.76
N GLU A 96 -6.57 5.65 -6.46
CA GLU A 96 -5.65 6.67 -5.95
C GLU A 96 -6.37 7.99 -5.68
N LYS A 97 -7.25 8.40 -6.59
CA LYS A 97 -8.06 9.60 -6.43
C LYS A 97 -9.05 9.44 -5.27
N ILE A 98 -9.76 8.31 -5.22
CA ILE A 98 -10.73 8.01 -4.17
C ILE A 98 -10.08 8.09 -2.78
N PHE A 99 -8.90 7.50 -2.61
CA PHE A 99 -8.17 7.57 -1.35
C PHE A 99 -7.62 8.96 -1.06
N SER A 100 -7.07 9.64 -2.07
CA SER A 100 -6.54 10.99 -1.90
C SER A 100 -7.62 12.00 -1.51
N ASP A 101 -8.80 11.89 -2.12
CA ASP A 101 -9.97 12.71 -1.79
C ASP A 101 -10.45 12.43 -0.36
N ALA A 102 -10.47 11.16 0.06
CA ALA A 102 -10.90 10.77 1.39
C ALA A 102 -9.95 11.29 2.48
N ILE A 103 -8.64 11.09 2.31
CA ILE A 103 -7.60 11.55 3.25
C ILE A 103 -7.43 13.08 3.21
N GLY A 104 -7.86 13.73 2.12
CA GLY A 104 -7.59 15.16 1.88
C GLY A 104 -6.12 15.47 1.53
N ARG A 105 -5.32 14.45 1.20
CA ARG A 105 -3.90 14.55 0.83
C ARG A 105 -3.60 13.56 -0.29
N LYS A 106 -2.59 13.86 -1.11
CA LYS A 106 -2.15 12.93 -2.16
C LYS A 106 -1.60 11.65 -1.53
N CYS A 107 -2.05 10.50 -2.03
CA CYS A 107 -1.42 9.21 -1.79
C CYS A 107 -0.96 8.57 -3.10
N LEU A 108 -0.03 7.63 -3.03
CA LEU A 108 0.31 6.74 -4.14
C LEU A 108 -0.39 5.39 -3.93
N LEU A 109 -1.09 4.90 -4.96
CA LEU A 109 -1.70 3.57 -4.92
C LEU A 109 -0.91 2.59 -5.79
N VAL A 110 -0.57 1.43 -5.22
CA VAL A 110 0.10 0.33 -5.94
C VAL A 110 -0.55 -1.02 -5.63
N ASN A 111 -0.26 -2.01 -6.45
CA ASN A 111 -0.59 -3.39 -6.11
C ASN A 111 0.22 -3.87 -4.89
N ASP A 112 -0.35 -4.79 -4.10
CA ASP A 112 0.26 -5.38 -2.92
C ASP A 112 1.55 -6.18 -3.19
N ALA A 113 1.58 -7.01 -4.24
CA ALA A 113 2.78 -7.75 -4.63
C ALA A 113 3.87 -6.81 -5.18
N ASP A 114 3.49 -5.81 -5.96
CA ASP A 114 4.41 -4.76 -6.44
C ASP A 114 5.07 -4.03 -5.28
N ALA A 115 4.28 -3.63 -4.28
CA ALA A 115 4.79 -2.97 -3.07
C ALA A 115 5.75 -3.88 -2.29
N ALA A 116 5.42 -5.16 -2.14
CA ALA A 116 6.30 -6.15 -1.52
C ALA A 116 7.61 -6.32 -2.32
N GLY A 117 7.52 -6.34 -3.66
CA GLY A 117 8.66 -6.36 -4.57
C GLY A 117 9.63 -5.22 -4.31
N VAL A 118 9.13 -3.99 -4.30
CA VAL A 118 9.91 -2.78 -4.02
C VAL A 118 10.50 -2.83 -2.60
N ALA A 119 9.71 -3.28 -1.62
CA ALA A 119 10.17 -3.37 -0.23
C ALA A 119 11.32 -4.38 -0.06
N GLU A 120 11.20 -5.60 -0.63
CA GLU A 120 12.25 -6.62 -0.58
C GLU A 120 13.52 -6.18 -1.32
N GLN A 121 13.36 -5.44 -2.42
CA GLN A 121 14.49 -4.93 -3.19
C GLN A 121 15.22 -3.78 -2.47
N ARG A 122 14.51 -2.99 -1.65
CA ARG A 122 15.09 -1.83 -0.96
C ARG A 122 15.62 -2.16 0.44
N TYR A 123 14.87 -2.96 1.19
CA TYR A 123 15.09 -3.23 2.61
C TYR A 123 15.32 -4.72 2.92
N GLY A 124 14.83 -5.62 2.07
CA GLY A 124 14.78 -7.05 2.35
C GLY A 124 15.81 -7.90 1.59
N ALA A 125 15.41 -9.12 1.27
CA ALA A 125 16.27 -10.19 0.77
C ALA A 125 16.83 -9.93 -0.65
N ALA A 126 16.16 -9.08 -1.44
CA ALA A 126 16.59 -8.73 -2.79
C ALA A 126 17.48 -7.46 -2.82
N LYS A 127 17.86 -6.92 -1.67
CA LYS A 127 18.72 -5.74 -1.58
C LYS A 127 20.08 -5.98 -2.25
N GLY A 128 20.41 -5.12 -3.21
CA GLY A 128 21.65 -5.20 -3.99
C GLY A 128 21.65 -6.24 -5.11
N ALA A 129 20.55 -6.96 -5.32
CA ALA A 129 20.41 -7.86 -6.46
C ALA A 129 20.40 -7.06 -7.77
N GLN A 130 21.09 -7.58 -8.79
CA GLN A 130 21.11 -7.05 -10.15
C GLN A 130 20.36 -7.99 -11.10
N GLY A 131 19.94 -7.50 -12.27
CA GLY A 131 19.17 -8.27 -13.23
C GLY A 131 17.69 -8.39 -12.83
N LEU A 132 17.07 -9.52 -13.17
CA LEU A 132 15.66 -9.77 -12.91
C LEU A 132 15.47 -10.39 -11.51
N VAL A 133 14.68 -9.70 -10.68
CA VAL A 133 14.12 -10.22 -9.44
C VAL A 133 12.66 -10.57 -9.68
N ILE A 134 12.26 -11.78 -9.31
CA ILE A 134 10.87 -12.23 -9.31
C ILE A 134 10.46 -12.40 -7.85
N LEU A 135 9.59 -11.53 -7.36
CA LEU A 135 8.97 -11.69 -6.06
C LEU A 135 7.63 -12.38 -6.23
N THR A 136 7.38 -13.43 -5.45
CA THR A 136 6.10 -14.12 -5.42
C THR A 136 5.52 -14.11 -4.01
N THR A 137 4.32 -13.57 -3.83
CA THR A 137 3.58 -13.69 -2.57
C THR A 137 2.71 -14.95 -2.63
N LEU A 138 2.77 -15.78 -1.59
CA LEU A 138 2.01 -17.04 -1.51
C LEU A 138 1.01 -16.93 -0.36
N GLY A 139 -0.25 -16.63 -0.68
CA GLY A 139 -1.34 -16.48 0.29
C GLY A 139 -2.62 -17.15 -0.21
N THR A 140 -3.76 -16.50 0.01
CA THR A 140 -5.05 -16.94 -0.57
C THR A 140 -5.05 -16.88 -2.10
N GLY A 141 -4.19 -16.04 -2.68
CA GLY A 141 -3.82 -16.05 -4.10
C GLY A 141 -2.30 -15.98 -4.26
N ILE A 142 -1.85 -15.92 -5.51
CA ILE A 142 -0.44 -15.73 -5.88
C ILE A 142 -0.30 -14.34 -6.49
N GLY A 143 0.49 -13.49 -5.85
CA GLY A 143 0.93 -12.20 -6.40
C GLY A 143 2.34 -12.32 -6.95
N ILE A 144 2.64 -11.58 -8.01
CA ILE A 144 3.97 -11.58 -8.65
C ILE A 144 4.37 -10.13 -8.94
N ALA A 145 5.58 -9.77 -8.55
CA ALA A 145 6.24 -8.55 -9.00
C ALA A 145 7.54 -8.92 -9.73
N LEU A 146 7.78 -8.24 -10.86
CA LEU A 146 8.99 -8.40 -11.67
C LEU A 146 9.77 -7.10 -11.59
N LEU A 147 10.99 -7.14 -11.04
CA LEU A 147 11.84 -5.97 -10.96
C LEU A 147 13.11 -6.23 -11.77
N HIS A 148 13.36 -5.43 -12.79
CA HIS A 148 14.57 -5.55 -13.61
C HIS A 148 15.53 -4.40 -13.34
N ASN A 149 16.71 -4.71 -12.80
CA ASN A 149 17.69 -3.74 -12.32
C ASN A 149 17.08 -2.71 -11.36
N GLY A 150 16.13 -3.16 -10.55
CA GLY A 150 15.45 -2.34 -9.57
C GLY A 150 14.36 -1.42 -10.09
N VAL A 151 13.95 -1.60 -11.34
CA VAL A 151 12.77 -0.96 -11.92
C VAL A 151 11.65 -1.99 -11.98
N LEU A 152 10.51 -1.66 -11.38
CA LEU A 152 9.27 -2.42 -11.47
C LEU A 152 8.68 -2.32 -12.89
#